data_AF-A0A3B0X9Q0-F1
#
_entry.id   AF-A0A3B0X9Q0-F1
#
_cell.length_a   1.000
_cell.length_b   1.000
_cell.length_c   1.000
_cell.angle_alpha   90.00
_cell.angle_beta   90.00
_cell.angle_gamma   90.00
#
_symmetry.space_group_name_H-M   'P 1'
#
loop_
_entity.id
_entity.type
_entity.pdbx_description
1 polymer ?
#
loop_
_entity_poly.entity_id
_entity_poly.type
_entity_poly.pdbx_seq_one_letter_code
_entity_poly.pdbx_strand_id
1 'polypeptide(L)'
;MSKHTHRFLLHSVAFIFLLLSSSLYAGEPPPTSKLTKADYLELCNIYKKITKKPVSMDTKEEELIDTIDSKLPDLLNELYKHAVWTDPKDRYDYIKEYAKQINKVTWECDAAKQYYINDFKKDK
;
A
#
# COMPACT_ATOMS: atom_id res chain seq x y z
N MET A 1 22.56 64.39 -37.00
CA MET A 1 21.71 63.96 -35.87
C MET A 1 21.86 62.47 -35.71
N SER A 2 22.33 62.05 -34.54
CA SER A 2 22.61 60.66 -34.13
C SER A 2 21.32 59.88 -33.88
N LYS A 3 21.30 58.57 -34.19
CA LYS A 3 21.13 57.52 -33.15
C LYS A 3 21.11 56.10 -33.75
N HIS A 4 21.98 55.27 -33.18
CA HIS A 4 21.98 53.82 -33.23
C HIS A 4 20.64 53.22 -32.80
N THR A 5 20.23 52.12 -33.44
CA THR A 5 19.50 51.05 -32.74
C THR A 5 19.69 49.68 -33.40
N HIS A 6 20.71 48.98 -32.89
CA HIS A 6 20.74 47.56 -32.53
C HIS A 6 19.92 46.53 -33.34
N ARG A 7 20.65 45.78 -34.17
CA ARG A 7 20.47 44.33 -34.38
C ARG A 7 20.54 43.62 -33.03
N PHE A 8 19.42 43.34 -32.39
CA PHE A 8 19.38 42.40 -31.26
C PHE A 8 17.97 41.84 -31.18
N LEU A 9 17.77 40.60 -31.66
CA LEU A 9 16.72 39.66 -31.23
C LEU A 9 16.76 38.38 -32.09
N LEU A 10 17.95 37.80 -32.28
CA LEU A 10 18.09 36.53 -33.02
C LEU A 10 18.83 35.46 -32.22
N HIS A 11 19.03 35.63 -30.91
CA HIS A 11 19.85 34.70 -30.10
C HIS A 11 19.16 34.12 -28.86
N SER A 12 17.88 34.40 -28.60
CA SER A 12 17.23 33.98 -27.34
C SER A 12 16.18 32.86 -27.48
N VAL A 13 16.28 31.99 -28.49
CA VAL A 13 15.41 30.78 -28.54
C VAL A 13 16.19 29.47 -28.38
N ALA A 14 17.53 29.51 -28.48
CA ALA A 14 18.34 28.29 -28.34
C ALA A 14 18.64 27.90 -26.87
N PHE A 15 18.26 28.70 -25.87
CA PHE A 15 18.67 28.49 -24.47
C PHE A 15 17.59 27.94 -23.53
N ILE A 16 16.37 27.66 -24.02
CA ILE A 16 15.28 27.13 -23.18
C ILE A 16 15.23 25.59 -23.22
N PHE A 17 15.96 24.93 -24.12
CA PHE A 17 15.98 23.46 -24.22
C PHE A 17 17.02 22.75 -23.33
N LEU A 18 17.83 23.48 -22.57
CA LEU A 18 18.93 22.90 -21.77
C LEU A 18 18.69 22.88 -20.25
N LEU A 19 17.49 23.20 -19.77
CA LEU A 19 17.18 23.19 -18.32
C LEU A 19 16.31 22.02 -17.87
N LEU A 20 15.96 21.07 -18.75
CA LEU A 20 15.20 19.86 -18.39
C LEU A 20 16.07 18.61 -18.17
N SER A 21 17.39 18.73 -18.14
CA SER A 21 18.31 17.61 -17.90
C SER A 21 18.70 17.42 -16.43
N SER A 22 17.99 18.05 -15.49
CA SER A 22 18.24 17.86 -14.06
C SER A 22 17.43 16.68 -13.52
N SER A 23 18.17 15.60 -13.26
CA SER A 23 17.80 14.42 -12.46
C SER A 23 16.60 13.62 -12.95
N LEU A 24 16.84 12.75 -13.93
CA LEU A 24 16.31 11.38 -13.82
C LEU A 24 16.94 10.79 -12.55
N TYR A 25 16.30 11.02 -11.40
CA TYR A 25 16.48 10.17 -10.24
C TYR A 25 15.94 8.81 -10.70
N ALA A 26 16.82 8.00 -11.30
CA ALA A 26 16.64 6.56 -11.34
C ALA A 26 16.81 6.08 -9.90
N GLY A 27 15.88 6.46 -9.02
CA GLY A 27 15.53 5.61 -7.92
C GLY A 27 15.15 4.32 -8.62
N GLU A 28 15.94 3.27 -8.41
CA GLU A 28 15.52 1.92 -8.79
C GLU A 28 14.05 1.82 -8.40
N PRO A 29 13.15 1.40 -9.31
CA PRO A 29 11.78 1.15 -8.90
C PRO A 29 11.91 0.29 -7.64
N PRO A 30 11.29 0.71 -6.51
CA PRO A 30 11.42 -0.03 -5.28
C PRO A 30 11.19 -1.49 -5.65
N PRO A 31 12.07 -2.42 -5.22
CA PRO A 31 11.90 -3.82 -5.56
C PRO A 31 10.44 -4.09 -5.25
N THR A 32 9.65 -4.43 -6.28
CA THR A 32 8.25 -4.79 -6.10
C THR A 32 8.34 -6.05 -5.26
N SER A 33 8.36 -5.88 -3.95
CA SER A 33 8.60 -6.90 -2.95
C SER A 33 7.36 -7.74 -3.01
N LYS A 34 7.36 -8.68 -3.96
CA LYS A 34 6.17 -9.41 -4.32
C LYS A 34 5.83 -10.25 -3.11
N LEU A 35 4.81 -9.81 -2.37
CA LEU A 35 4.34 -10.49 -1.17
C LEU A 35 4.28 -11.99 -1.42
N THR A 36 4.93 -12.73 -0.54
CA THR A 36 5.15 -14.16 -0.68
C THR A 36 4.09 -14.94 0.07
N LYS A 37 4.02 -16.24 -0.19
CA LYS A 37 3.18 -17.16 0.60
C LYS A 37 3.50 -17.11 2.10
N ALA A 38 4.75 -16.83 2.48
CA ALA A 38 5.17 -16.75 3.88
C ALA A 38 4.56 -15.53 4.58
N ASP A 39 4.52 -14.37 3.90
CA ASP A 39 3.92 -13.15 4.44
C ASP A 39 2.43 -13.33 4.71
N TYR A 40 1.73 -13.98 3.77
CA TYR A 40 0.32 -14.33 3.91
C TYR A 40 0.04 -15.36 5.02
N LEU A 41 0.98 -16.28 5.26
CA LEU A 41 0.89 -17.22 6.38
C LEU A 41 1.08 -16.48 7.71
N GLU A 42 2.05 -15.58 7.81
CA GLU A 42 2.28 -14.79 9.02
C GLU A 42 1.10 -13.84 9.28
N LEU A 43 0.52 -13.23 8.25
CA LEU A 43 -0.72 -12.47 8.38
C LEU A 43 -1.83 -13.31 9.02
N CYS A 44 -2.00 -14.57 8.60
CA CYS A 44 -3.00 -15.44 9.21
C CYS A 44 -2.67 -15.80 10.67
N ASN A 45 -1.39 -15.95 11.02
CA ASN A 45 -0.96 -16.17 12.40
C ASN A 45 -1.24 -14.94 13.28
N ILE A 46 -1.02 -13.73 12.75
CA ILE A 46 -1.36 -12.48 13.41
C ILE A 46 -2.87 -12.44 13.72
N TYR A 47 -3.73 -12.70 12.73
CA TYR A 47 -5.17 -12.81 12.95
C TYR A 47 -5.51 -13.83 14.04
N LYS A 48 -4.98 -15.06 13.96
CA LYS A 48 -5.23 -16.11 14.96
C LYS A 48 -4.88 -15.68 16.38
N LYS A 49 -3.83 -14.88 16.55
CA LYS A 49 -3.37 -14.41 17.86
C LYS A 49 -4.25 -13.28 18.39
N ILE A 50 -4.56 -12.30 17.55
CA ILE A 50 -5.22 -11.06 17.99
C ILE A 50 -6.73 -11.26 18.14
N THR A 51 -7.39 -11.91 17.18
CA THR A 51 -8.86 -11.99 17.16
C THR A 51 -9.44 -12.82 18.31
N LYS A 52 -8.63 -13.72 18.88
CA LYS A 52 -8.98 -14.52 20.06
C LYS A 52 -8.93 -13.78 21.39
N LYS A 53 -8.36 -12.57 21.44
CA LYS A 53 -8.26 -11.82 22.69
C LYS A 53 -9.65 -11.39 23.19
N PRO A 54 -9.92 -11.43 24.51
CA PRO A 54 -11.18 -10.98 25.08
C PRO A 54 -11.17 -9.45 25.28
N VAL A 55 -10.94 -8.71 24.19
CA VAL A 55 -10.93 -7.24 24.16
C VAL A 55 -11.91 -6.75 23.09
N SER A 56 -12.22 -5.45 23.07
CA SER A 56 -13.13 -4.86 22.09
C SER A 56 -12.62 -5.03 20.65
N MET A 57 -13.52 -4.92 19.68
CA MET A 57 -13.15 -5.00 18.26
C MET A 57 -12.23 -3.87 17.84
N ASP A 58 -12.47 -2.65 18.28
CA ASP A 58 -11.61 -1.51 17.94
C ASP A 58 -10.16 -1.74 18.40
N THR A 59 -9.97 -2.27 19.61
CA THR A 59 -8.63 -2.64 20.11
C THR A 59 -8.00 -3.76 19.27
N LYS A 60 -8.78 -4.71 18.76
CA LYS A 60 -8.25 -5.75 17.85
C LYS A 60 -7.84 -5.17 16.50
N GLU A 61 -8.62 -4.24 15.95
CA GLU A 61 -8.29 -3.56 14.69
C GLU A 61 -7.00 -2.74 14.81
N GLU A 62 -6.87 -1.96 15.88
CA GLU A 62 -5.65 -1.20 16.18
C GLU A 62 -4.44 -2.14 16.32
N GLU A 63 -4.56 -3.20 17.13
CA GLU A 63 -3.46 -4.15 17.31
C GLU A 63 -3.11 -4.90 16.02
N LEU A 64 -4.10 -5.21 15.17
CA LEU A 64 -3.86 -5.80 13.85
C LEU A 64 -3.02 -4.88 12.99
N ILE A 65 -3.38 -3.60 12.89
CA ILE A 65 -2.66 -2.61 12.10
C ILE A 65 -1.23 -2.47 12.62
N ASP A 66 -1.05 -2.24 13.92
CA ASP A 66 0.27 -2.05 14.53
C ASP A 66 1.18 -3.27 14.36
N THR A 67 0.61 -4.47 14.56
CA THR A 67 1.39 -5.71 14.42
C THR A 67 1.78 -5.97 12.97
N ILE A 68 0.91 -5.65 12.01
CA ILE A 68 1.18 -5.81 10.58
C ILE A 68 2.20 -4.78 10.12
N ASP A 69 2.10 -3.52 10.55
CA ASP A 69 3.12 -2.50 10.26
C ASP A 69 4.50 -2.93 10.76
N SER A 70 4.58 -3.39 12.01
CA SER A 70 5.84 -3.80 12.61
C SER A 70 6.45 -5.06 11.99
N LYS A 71 5.64 -6.06 11.64
CA LYS A 71 6.14 -7.38 11.20
C LYS A 71 6.14 -7.60 9.70
N LEU A 72 5.19 -6.99 9.00
CA LEU A 72 4.91 -7.19 7.58
C LEU A 72 4.76 -5.82 6.88
N PRO A 73 5.74 -4.91 6.97
CA PRO A 73 5.62 -3.54 6.48
C PRO A 73 5.32 -3.48 4.98
N ASP A 74 5.87 -4.40 4.18
CA ASP A 74 5.57 -4.50 2.75
C ASP A 74 4.11 -4.90 2.52
N LEU A 75 3.58 -5.84 3.32
CA LEU A 75 2.17 -6.26 3.25
C LEU A 75 1.24 -5.12 3.67
N LEU A 76 1.63 -4.33 4.68
CA LEU A 76 0.90 -3.13 5.05
C LEU A 76 0.84 -2.16 3.86
N ASN A 77 2.00 -1.86 3.29
CA ASN A 77 2.17 -0.83 2.28
C ASN A 77 1.53 -1.19 0.93
N GLU A 78 1.56 -2.45 0.54
CA GLU A 78 1.00 -2.87 -0.75
C GLU A 78 -0.48 -3.24 -0.68
N LEU A 79 -0.94 -3.76 0.46
CA LEU A 79 -2.26 -4.39 0.57
C LEU A 79 -3.07 -3.84 1.75
N TYR A 80 -2.56 -3.99 2.98
CA TYR A 80 -3.41 -3.89 4.16
C TYR A 80 -3.91 -2.46 4.41
N LYS A 81 -3.09 -1.45 4.08
CA LYS A 81 -3.52 -0.04 4.15
C LYS A 81 -4.71 0.25 3.25
N HIS A 82 -4.92 -0.51 2.17
CA HIS A 82 -6.09 -0.38 1.30
C HIS A 82 -7.25 -1.20 1.84
N ALA A 83 -6.98 -2.38 2.39
CA ALA A 83 -7.99 -3.23 3.02
C ALA A 83 -8.70 -2.49 4.16
N VAL A 84 -8.00 -1.74 5.02
CA VAL A 84 -8.64 -1.02 6.14
C VAL A 84 -9.66 0.03 5.70
N TRP A 85 -9.54 0.59 4.49
CA TRP A 85 -10.54 1.52 3.94
C TRP A 85 -11.77 0.82 3.36
N THR A 86 -11.71 -0.49 3.16
CA THR A 86 -12.88 -1.26 2.74
C THR A 86 -13.79 -1.50 3.93
N ASP A 87 -15.09 -1.64 3.63
CA ASP A 87 -16.09 -2.04 4.60
C ASP A 87 -15.63 -3.29 5.35
N PRO A 88 -15.68 -3.34 6.69
CA PRO A 88 -15.13 -4.46 7.46
C PRO A 88 -15.63 -5.84 7.03
N LYS A 89 -16.89 -5.93 6.60
CA LYS A 89 -17.51 -7.16 6.06
C LYS A 89 -16.85 -7.68 4.77
N ASP A 90 -16.19 -6.81 4.02
CA ASP A 90 -15.62 -7.09 2.69
C ASP A 90 -14.08 -7.26 2.75
N ARG A 91 -13.46 -6.92 3.89
CA ARG A 91 -12.00 -6.97 4.08
C ARG A 91 -11.40 -8.35 3.83
N TYR A 92 -12.06 -9.41 4.30
CA TYR A 92 -11.58 -10.78 4.07
C TYR A 92 -11.49 -11.10 2.57
N ASP A 93 -12.55 -10.81 1.84
CA ASP A 93 -12.62 -11.10 0.40
C ASP A 93 -11.66 -10.19 -0.39
N TYR A 94 -11.50 -8.92 0.03
CA TYR A 94 -10.52 -8.02 -0.55
C TYR A 94 -9.09 -8.56 -0.43
N ILE A 95 -8.67 -8.97 0.78
CA ILE A 95 -7.33 -9.53 1.03
C ILE A 95 -7.13 -10.81 0.21
N LYS A 96 -8.13 -11.69 0.20
CA LYS A 96 -8.10 -12.95 -0.53
C LYS A 96 -7.96 -12.75 -2.03
N GLU A 97 -8.75 -11.86 -2.62
CA GLU A 97 -8.66 -11.58 -4.06
C GLU A 97 -7.35 -10.86 -4.40
N TYR A 98 -6.85 -9.95 -3.56
CA TYR A 98 -5.54 -9.34 -3.80
C TYR A 98 -4.42 -10.39 -3.81
N ALA A 99 -4.38 -11.29 -2.82
CA ALA A 99 -3.41 -12.38 -2.75
C ALA A 99 -3.43 -13.23 -4.03
N LYS A 100 -4.62 -13.58 -4.50
CA LYS A 100 -4.84 -14.41 -5.69
C LYS A 100 -4.46 -13.68 -6.99
N GLN A 101 -4.94 -12.46 -7.17
CA GLN A 101 -4.83 -11.75 -8.44
C GLN A 101 -3.45 -11.12 -8.62
N ILE A 102 -2.93 -10.46 -7.58
CA ILE A 102 -1.69 -9.69 -7.63
C ILE A 102 -0.49 -10.58 -7.32
N ASN A 103 -0.52 -11.28 -6.19
CA ASN A 103 0.64 -12.06 -5.74
C ASN A 103 0.64 -13.51 -6.23
N LYS A 104 -0.46 -13.98 -6.84
CA LYS A 104 -0.65 -15.37 -7.29
C LYS A 104 -0.53 -16.38 -6.15
N VAL A 105 -0.99 -16.00 -4.96
CA VAL A 105 -1.04 -16.82 -3.75
C VAL A 105 -2.48 -17.20 -3.46
N THR A 106 -2.74 -18.49 -3.22
CA THR A 106 -4.02 -18.90 -2.63
C THR A 106 -3.95 -18.68 -1.12
N TRP A 107 -4.71 -17.72 -0.63
CA TRP A 107 -4.81 -17.41 0.79
C TRP A 107 -6.19 -17.77 1.32
N GLU A 108 -6.21 -18.57 2.38
CA GLU A 108 -7.38 -18.87 3.19
C GLU A 108 -6.96 -18.77 4.64
N CYS A 109 -7.73 -18.03 5.44
CA CYS A 109 -7.45 -17.88 6.86
C CYS A 109 -8.75 -17.90 7.67
N ASP A 110 -9.01 -19.02 8.32
CA ASP A 110 -10.23 -19.21 9.11
C ASP A 110 -10.40 -18.16 10.21
N ALA A 111 -9.31 -17.73 10.83
CA ALA A 111 -9.34 -16.69 11.87
C ALA A 111 -9.79 -15.33 11.32
N ALA A 112 -9.27 -14.92 10.16
CA ALA A 112 -9.68 -13.68 9.51
C ALA A 112 -11.11 -13.77 8.98
N LYS A 113 -11.47 -14.92 8.41
CA LYS A 113 -12.81 -15.22 7.90
C LYS A 113 -13.86 -15.13 9.02
N GLN A 114 -13.64 -15.85 10.12
CA GLN A 114 -14.52 -15.82 11.28
C GLN A 114 -14.65 -14.39 11.82
N TYR A 115 -13.52 -13.71 11.97
CA TYR A 115 -13.49 -12.37 12.52
C TYR A 115 -14.32 -11.38 11.71
N TYR A 116 -14.10 -11.24 10.40
CA TYR A 116 -14.83 -10.26 9.59
C TYR A 116 -16.24 -10.69 9.18
N ILE A 117 -16.46 -11.98 8.92
CA ILE A 117 -17.75 -12.45 8.41
C ILE A 117 -18.76 -12.67 9.54
N ASN A 118 -18.31 -13.17 10.70
CA ASN A 118 -19.20 -13.64 11.75
C ASN A 118 -19.16 -12.78 13.01
N ASP A 119 -17.99 -12.33 13.43
CA ASP A 119 -17.86 -11.60 14.69
C ASP A 119 -18.12 -10.11 14.45
N PHE A 120 -17.41 -9.49 13.50
CA PHE A 120 -17.52 -8.06 13.20
C PHE A 120 -18.93 -7.60 12.82
N LYS A 121 -19.73 -8.47 12.19
CA LYS A 121 -21.12 -8.15 11.82
C LYS A 121 -22.08 -8.08 13.01
N LYS A 122 -21.75 -8.68 14.15
CA LYS A 122 -22.66 -8.75 15.31
C LYS A 122 -22.62 -7.50 16.18
N ASP A 123 -21.56 -6.71 16.07
CA ASP A 123 -21.36 -5.51 16.89
C ASP A 123 -21.79 -4.21 16.17
N LYS A 124 -22.42 -4.30 14.98
CA LYS A 124 -23.08 -3.19 14.28
C LYS A 124 -24.59 -3.23 14.50
#